data_AF-A0AAJ7SZW8-F1
#
_entry.id   AF-A0AAJ7SZW8-F1
#
_cell.length_a   1.000
_cell.length_b   1.000
_cell.length_c   1.000
_cell.angle_alpha   90.00
_cell.angle_beta   90.00
_cell.angle_gamma   90.00
#
_symmetry.space_group_name_H-M   'P 1'
#
loop_
_entity.id
_entity.type
_entity.pdbx_description
1 polymer ?
#
loop_
_entity_poly.entity_id
_entity_poly.type
_entity_poly.pdbx_seq_one_letter_code
_entity_poly.pdbx_strand_id
1 'polypeptide(L)'
;MVAQRVMEVVVVAAVLVTVKAASEPSDEEIVKKCGFSLQAIHECKYTKCLAASQVCQTRTEQESTDSECQMRLCMEAKTECEAPLNKDLSGAEVCEGDGFDRTDLDCLLLHRRSMAELTDCKAQGYLKVKRECFNRVWSNIVRTQAEALLKRPHVSDDLVECALSSCFNNTECFHNYHHELAQNPASHQVFNLTLCAFVSTDYPLECDHRNCTLDIAACKHLDTASMPAGAVVAVVLVVLVVPVVLVLVILYLRRRRRGASQGGTAAPDRPRCRAVGRETRGQGAAALPSLLRILP
;
A
#
# COMPACT_ATOMS: atom_id res chain seq x y z
N MET A 1 18.43 -44.77 -27.29
CA MET A 1 18.92 -43.74 -26.35
C MET A 1 17.89 -42.66 -25.99
N VAL A 2 16.66 -42.63 -26.54
CA VAL A 2 15.66 -41.60 -26.16
C VAL A 2 14.92 -41.96 -24.85
N ALA A 3 14.48 -43.21 -24.69
CA ALA A 3 13.67 -43.64 -23.54
C ALA A 3 14.29 -43.39 -22.15
N GLN A 4 15.62 -43.34 -22.06
CA GLN A 4 16.34 -43.24 -20.79
C GLN A 4 16.28 -41.83 -20.17
N ARG A 5 16.07 -40.77 -20.96
CA ARG A 5 15.91 -39.39 -20.45
C ARG A 5 14.49 -39.06 -19.99
N VAL A 6 13.48 -39.77 -20.49
CA VAL A 6 12.09 -39.60 -20.02
C VAL A 6 11.96 -40.09 -18.57
N MET A 7 12.71 -41.14 -18.22
CA MET A 7 12.69 -41.72 -16.87
C MET A 7 13.32 -40.81 -15.81
N GLU A 8 14.37 -40.05 -16.14
CA GLU A 8 15.00 -39.10 -15.20
C GLU A 8 14.07 -37.94 -14.84
N VAL A 9 13.31 -37.38 -15.79
CA VAL A 9 12.35 -36.30 -15.54
C VAL A 9 11.20 -36.76 -14.62
N VAL A 10 10.74 -38.01 -14.76
CA VAL A 10 9.73 -38.60 -13.87
C VAL A 10 10.27 -38.85 -12.46
N VAL A 11 11.57 -39.14 -12.31
CA VAL A 11 12.20 -39.32 -10.98
C VAL A 11 12.37 -37.99 -10.23
N VAL A 12 12.62 -36.87 -10.91
CA VAL A 12 12.69 -35.54 -10.25
C VAL A 12 11.34 -35.17 -9.59
N ALA A 13 10.21 -35.60 -10.18
CA ALA A 13 8.89 -35.44 -9.57
C ALA A 13 8.61 -36.38 -8.37
N ALA A 14 9.49 -37.35 -8.08
CA ALA A 14 9.27 -38.41 -7.09
C ALA A 14 10.22 -38.38 -5.87
N VAL A 15 11.17 -37.44 -5.82
CA VAL A 15 12.23 -37.38 -4.78
C VAL A 15 11.94 -36.35 -3.67
N LEU A 16 10.79 -35.67 -3.72
CA LEU A 16 10.40 -34.62 -2.75
C LEU A 16 9.49 -35.11 -1.60
N VAL A 17 9.49 -36.41 -1.29
CA VAL A 17 8.68 -37.01 -0.20
C VAL A 17 9.55 -37.83 0.76
N THR A 18 10.42 -37.16 1.54
CA THR A 18 11.09 -37.74 2.73
C THR A 18 11.71 -36.71 3.69
N VAL A 19 11.04 -35.58 3.98
CA VAL A 19 11.51 -34.65 5.03
C VAL A 19 10.48 -34.45 6.14
N LYS A 20 10.62 -35.29 7.18
CA LYS A 20 10.31 -34.95 8.58
C LYS A 20 8.89 -34.42 8.88
N ALA A 21 7.88 -35.21 8.55
CA ALA A 21 6.50 -34.94 8.94
C ALA A 21 6.34 -34.79 10.47
N ALA A 22 6.13 -33.55 10.94
CA ALA A 22 5.01 -33.33 11.84
C ALA A 22 3.74 -33.73 11.07
N SER A 23 2.77 -34.37 11.72
CA SER A 23 1.63 -34.96 11.03
C SER A 23 0.84 -33.90 10.26
N GLU A 24 0.98 -33.88 8.94
CA GLU A 24 0.17 -33.04 8.06
C GLU A 24 -1.30 -33.43 8.24
N PRO A 25 -2.22 -32.45 8.34
CA PRO A 25 -3.64 -32.73 8.54
C PRO A 25 -4.20 -33.47 7.33
N SER A 26 -4.96 -34.53 7.56
CA SER A 26 -5.51 -35.33 6.46
C SER A 26 -6.58 -34.55 5.70
N ASP A 27 -6.79 -34.88 4.42
CA ASP A 27 -7.74 -34.15 3.58
C ASP A 27 -9.17 -34.18 4.16
N GLU A 28 -9.55 -35.26 4.86
CA GLU A 28 -10.82 -35.35 5.58
C GLU A 28 -10.92 -34.39 6.78
N GLU A 29 -9.82 -34.11 7.48
CA GLU A 29 -9.77 -33.11 8.55
C GLU A 29 -9.87 -31.68 7.97
N ILE A 30 -9.20 -31.43 6.85
CA ILE A 30 -9.26 -30.15 6.13
C ILE A 30 -10.67 -29.91 5.59
N VAL A 31 -11.28 -30.89 4.90
CA VAL A 31 -12.67 -30.81 4.42
C VAL A 31 -13.64 -30.54 5.58
N LYS A 32 -13.45 -31.22 6.72
CA LYS A 32 -14.31 -31.07 7.91
C LYS A 32 -14.21 -29.68 8.57
N LYS A 33 -13.05 -29.00 8.50
CA LYS A 33 -12.81 -27.73 9.19
C LYS A 33 -12.87 -26.51 8.27
N CYS A 34 -12.31 -26.62 7.07
CA CYS A 34 -12.14 -25.55 6.09
C CYS A 34 -13.14 -25.62 4.92
N GLY A 35 -13.88 -26.74 4.76
CA GLY A 35 -14.92 -26.89 3.74
C GLY A 35 -14.41 -27.07 2.31
N PHE A 36 -13.12 -27.34 2.12
CA PHE A 36 -12.51 -27.69 0.83
C PHE A 36 -11.52 -28.86 0.99
N SER A 37 -11.15 -29.48 -0.12
CA SER A 37 -10.15 -30.55 -0.21
C SER A 37 -8.88 -30.02 -0.89
N LEU A 38 -7.71 -30.25 -0.28
CA LEU A 38 -6.42 -29.98 -0.93
C LEU A 38 -6.20 -30.92 -2.13
N GLN A 39 -6.66 -32.16 -2.04
CA GLN A 39 -6.61 -33.09 -3.17
C GLN A 39 -7.43 -32.54 -4.35
N ALA A 40 -8.67 -32.10 -4.13
CA ALA A 40 -9.51 -31.52 -5.19
C ALA A 40 -8.90 -30.25 -5.80
N ILE A 41 -8.22 -29.42 -4.99
CA ILE A 41 -7.48 -28.24 -5.49
C ILE A 41 -6.26 -28.65 -6.32
N HIS A 42 -5.54 -29.70 -5.92
CA HIS A 42 -4.43 -30.26 -6.72
C HIS A 42 -4.93 -30.84 -8.05
N GLU A 43 -6.00 -31.65 -8.03
CA GLU A 43 -6.63 -32.21 -9.23
C GLU A 43 -7.15 -31.11 -10.16
N CYS A 44 -7.79 -30.06 -9.62
CA CYS A 44 -8.21 -28.88 -10.37
C CYS A 44 -7.04 -28.23 -11.13
N LYS A 45 -5.92 -27.94 -10.43
CA LYS A 45 -4.72 -27.32 -11.01
C LYS A 45 -4.13 -28.20 -12.11
N TYR A 46 -3.97 -29.49 -11.83
CA TYR A 46 -3.43 -30.46 -12.78
C TYR A 46 -4.30 -30.55 -14.05
N THR A 47 -5.61 -30.76 -13.91
CA THR A 47 -6.53 -30.90 -15.04
C THR A 47 -6.62 -29.62 -15.88
N LYS A 48 -6.70 -28.43 -15.25
CA LYS A 48 -6.73 -27.17 -16.01
C LYS A 48 -5.39 -26.86 -16.69
N CYS A 49 -4.25 -27.14 -16.05
CA CYS A 49 -2.95 -26.94 -16.68
C CYS A 49 -2.72 -27.91 -17.86
N LEU A 50 -3.20 -29.16 -17.79
CA LEU A 50 -3.22 -30.05 -18.96
C LEU A 50 -4.11 -29.52 -20.10
N ALA A 51 -5.28 -28.96 -19.79
CA ALA A 51 -6.15 -28.34 -20.79
C ALA A 51 -5.49 -27.11 -21.43
N ALA A 52 -4.83 -26.27 -20.64
CA ALA A 52 -4.01 -25.16 -21.11
C ALA A 52 -2.87 -25.64 -22.04
N SER A 53 -2.19 -26.73 -21.69
CA SER A 53 -1.15 -27.34 -22.54
C SER A 53 -1.68 -27.68 -23.93
N GLN A 54 -2.87 -28.28 -24.01
CA GLN A 54 -3.53 -28.63 -25.28
C GLN A 54 -3.97 -27.37 -26.06
N VAL A 55 -4.57 -26.38 -25.39
CA VAL A 55 -5.00 -25.13 -26.04
C VAL A 55 -3.83 -24.42 -26.70
N CYS A 56 -2.70 -24.28 -26.01
CA CYS A 56 -1.53 -23.62 -26.59
C CYS A 56 -0.94 -24.40 -27.75
N GLN A 57 -0.82 -25.73 -27.67
CA GLN A 57 -0.35 -26.59 -28.77
C GLN A 57 -1.20 -26.52 -30.06
N THR A 58 -2.40 -25.95 -30.02
CA THR A 58 -3.23 -25.69 -31.22
C THR A 58 -2.98 -24.33 -31.88
N ARG A 59 -2.15 -23.47 -31.27
CA ARG A 59 -1.71 -22.21 -31.89
C ARG A 59 -0.58 -22.48 -32.88
N THR A 60 -0.67 -21.89 -34.07
CA THR A 60 0.29 -22.10 -35.16
C THR A 60 1.51 -21.16 -35.10
N GLU A 61 1.90 -20.75 -33.88
CA GLU A 61 2.92 -19.73 -33.64
C GLU A 61 3.98 -20.21 -32.64
N GLN A 62 5.11 -20.72 -33.17
CA GLN A 62 6.48 -20.75 -32.61
C GLN A 62 6.66 -21.22 -31.14
N GLU A 63 7.54 -22.20 -30.89
CA GLU A 63 7.76 -22.83 -29.55
C GLU A 63 7.96 -21.86 -28.36
N SER A 64 8.49 -20.65 -28.61
CA SER A 64 8.59 -19.60 -27.59
C SER A 64 7.23 -19.12 -27.09
N THR A 65 6.28 -18.89 -27.99
CA THR A 65 4.92 -18.43 -27.70
C THR A 65 4.03 -19.56 -27.17
N ASP A 66 4.26 -20.80 -27.58
CA ASP A 66 3.61 -21.97 -26.97
C ASP A 66 3.97 -22.10 -25.49
N SER A 67 5.26 -22.10 -25.17
CA SER A 67 5.72 -22.27 -23.78
C SER A 67 5.31 -21.10 -22.87
N GLU A 68 5.30 -19.87 -23.39
CA GLU A 68 4.73 -18.70 -22.68
C GLU A 68 3.23 -18.84 -22.45
N CYS A 69 2.47 -19.22 -23.49
CA CYS A 69 1.04 -19.45 -23.41
C CYS A 69 0.68 -20.49 -22.34
N GLN A 70 1.41 -21.62 -22.31
CA GLN A 70 1.19 -22.68 -21.34
C GLN A 70 1.43 -22.21 -19.92
N MET A 71 2.57 -21.56 -19.67
CA MET A 71 2.92 -21.05 -18.34
C MET A 71 1.87 -20.05 -17.83
N ARG A 72 1.47 -19.07 -18.65
CA ARG A 72 0.46 -18.07 -18.23
C ARG A 72 -0.89 -18.72 -17.91
N LEU A 73 -1.41 -19.56 -18.80
CA LEU A 73 -2.72 -20.22 -18.59
C LEU A 73 -2.70 -21.21 -17.41
N CYS A 74 -1.57 -21.87 -17.13
CA CYS A 74 -1.44 -22.71 -15.93
C CYS A 74 -1.42 -21.89 -14.63
N MET A 75 -0.85 -20.67 -14.64
CA MET A 75 -0.91 -19.77 -13.48
C MET A 75 -2.30 -19.13 -13.30
N GLU A 76 -2.97 -18.70 -14.37
CA GLU A 76 -4.38 -18.28 -14.33
C GLU A 76 -5.28 -19.38 -13.72
N ALA A 77 -5.05 -20.64 -14.13
CA ALA A 77 -5.73 -21.81 -13.58
C ALA A 77 -5.36 -22.09 -12.10
N LYS A 78 -4.13 -21.80 -11.67
CA LYS A 78 -3.72 -21.92 -10.26
C LYS A 78 -4.55 -20.97 -9.40
N THR A 79 -4.60 -19.69 -9.73
CA THR A 79 -5.36 -18.67 -8.97
C THR A 79 -6.85 -19.04 -8.88
N GLU A 80 -7.45 -19.55 -9.96
CA GLU A 80 -8.86 -20.00 -9.94
C GLU A 80 -9.07 -21.21 -9.02
N CYS A 81 -8.21 -22.22 -9.08
CA CYS A 81 -8.32 -23.42 -8.25
C CYS A 81 -8.00 -23.17 -6.76
N GLU A 82 -7.17 -22.18 -6.44
CA GLU A 82 -6.78 -21.83 -5.07
C GLU A 82 -7.71 -20.78 -4.42
N ALA A 83 -8.70 -20.25 -5.15
CA ALA A 83 -9.75 -19.39 -4.62
C ALA A 83 -10.48 -19.91 -3.35
N PRO A 84 -10.58 -21.23 -3.06
CA PRO A 84 -11.08 -21.71 -1.76
C PRO A 84 -10.12 -21.47 -0.58
N LEU A 85 -8.80 -21.56 -0.79
CA LEU A 85 -7.76 -21.31 0.23
C LEU A 85 -7.71 -19.82 0.61
N ASN A 86 -7.88 -18.95 -0.39
CA ASN A 86 -7.71 -17.51 -0.23
C ASN A 86 -8.88 -16.80 0.49
N LYS A 87 -9.86 -17.56 1.02
CA LYS A 87 -11.05 -17.00 1.69
C LYS A 87 -10.79 -16.50 3.11
N ASP A 88 -9.94 -17.21 3.85
CA ASP A 88 -9.65 -16.93 5.26
C ASP A 88 -8.38 -16.08 5.44
N LEU A 89 -7.67 -15.80 4.34
CA LEU A 89 -6.51 -14.91 4.28
C LEU A 89 -6.92 -13.42 4.27
N SER A 90 -6.07 -12.56 4.84
CA SER A 90 -6.22 -11.12 4.68
C SER A 90 -5.86 -10.67 3.25
N GLY A 91 -6.38 -9.51 2.85
CA GLY A 91 -6.05 -8.93 1.53
C GLY A 91 -4.56 -8.61 1.31
N ALA A 92 -3.73 -8.59 2.37
CA ALA A 92 -2.27 -8.47 2.24
C ALA A 92 -1.62 -9.82 1.91
N GLU A 93 -2.09 -10.91 2.50
CA GLU A 93 -1.63 -12.28 2.24
C GLU A 93 -2.07 -12.77 0.85
N VAL A 94 -3.31 -12.47 0.45
CA VAL A 94 -3.78 -12.74 -0.93
C VAL A 94 -2.96 -11.95 -1.96
N CYS A 95 -2.66 -10.67 -1.68
CA CYS A 95 -1.79 -9.84 -2.50
C CYS A 95 -0.37 -10.44 -2.61
N GLU A 96 0.19 -10.95 -1.51
CA GLU A 96 1.51 -11.59 -1.50
C GLU A 96 1.52 -12.87 -2.36
N GLY A 97 0.53 -13.75 -2.19
CA GLY A 97 0.40 -14.97 -3.00
C GLY A 97 0.25 -14.67 -4.50
N ASP A 98 -0.73 -13.83 -4.86
CA ASP A 98 -0.94 -13.43 -6.25
C ASP A 98 0.28 -12.71 -6.86
N GLY A 99 1.07 -12.00 -6.03
CA GLY A 99 2.27 -11.28 -6.44
C GLY A 99 3.50 -12.18 -6.62
N PHE A 100 3.67 -13.18 -5.75
CA PHE A 100 4.71 -14.20 -5.89
C PHE A 100 4.44 -15.05 -7.14
N ASP A 101 3.18 -15.39 -7.43
CA ASP A 101 2.82 -16.13 -8.64
C ASP A 101 3.11 -15.37 -9.94
N ARG A 102 2.87 -14.05 -9.96
CA ARG A 102 3.29 -13.19 -11.07
C ARG A 102 4.80 -13.07 -11.16
N THR A 103 5.50 -12.99 -10.03
CA THR A 103 6.98 -12.97 -9.97
C THR A 103 7.56 -14.27 -10.56
N ASP A 104 7.02 -15.43 -10.20
CA ASP A 104 7.46 -16.72 -10.71
C ASP A 104 7.24 -16.82 -12.22
N LEU A 105 6.07 -16.40 -12.71
CA LEU A 105 5.79 -16.36 -14.14
C LEU A 105 6.79 -15.46 -14.89
N ASP A 106 6.91 -14.18 -14.50
CA ASP A 106 7.75 -13.19 -15.17
C ASP A 106 9.23 -13.62 -15.15
N CYS A 107 9.75 -14.04 -13.99
CA CYS A 107 11.13 -14.49 -13.86
C CYS A 107 11.41 -15.79 -14.61
N LEU A 108 10.49 -16.75 -14.67
CA LEU A 108 10.64 -17.95 -15.50
C LEU A 108 10.63 -17.59 -16.99
N LEU A 109 9.76 -16.70 -17.45
CA LEU A 109 9.70 -16.29 -18.86
C LEU A 109 11.02 -15.65 -19.31
N LEU A 110 11.57 -14.75 -18.49
CA LEU A 110 12.81 -14.01 -18.75
C LEU A 110 14.07 -14.89 -18.57
N HIS A 111 14.18 -15.63 -17.46
CA HIS A 111 15.44 -16.22 -16.99
C HIS A 111 15.49 -17.76 -16.93
N ARG A 112 14.50 -18.50 -17.50
CA ARG A 112 14.50 -19.99 -17.60
C ARG A 112 15.77 -20.66 -18.16
N ARG A 113 16.73 -19.91 -18.69
CA ARG A 113 18.02 -20.42 -19.19
C ARG A 113 19.14 -20.43 -18.15
N SER A 114 18.95 -19.78 -17.00
CA SER A 114 19.99 -19.55 -15.99
C SER A 114 19.38 -19.63 -14.59
N MET A 115 19.69 -20.68 -13.83
CA MET A 115 19.12 -20.88 -12.49
C MET A 115 19.53 -19.77 -11.52
N ALA A 116 20.73 -19.21 -11.67
CA ALA A 116 21.20 -18.08 -10.86
C ALA A 116 20.34 -16.82 -11.11
N GLU A 117 20.23 -16.38 -12.37
CA GLU A 117 19.40 -15.22 -12.73
C GLU A 117 17.92 -15.41 -12.37
N LEU A 118 17.39 -16.64 -12.53
CA LEU A 118 16.03 -16.98 -12.12
C LEU A 118 15.84 -16.81 -10.60
N THR A 119 16.79 -17.31 -9.80
CA THR A 119 16.74 -17.22 -8.33
C THR A 119 16.87 -15.77 -7.88
N ASP A 120 17.79 -15.00 -8.46
CA ASP A 120 18.00 -13.59 -8.13
C ASP A 120 16.81 -12.71 -8.52
N CYS A 121 16.23 -12.95 -9.71
CA CYS A 121 15.00 -12.30 -10.16
C CYS A 121 13.84 -12.58 -9.19
N LYS A 122 13.63 -13.86 -8.83
CA LYS A 122 12.58 -14.26 -7.88
C LYS A 122 12.77 -13.63 -6.52
N ALA A 123 13.98 -13.67 -5.95
CA ALA A 123 14.28 -13.09 -4.64
C ALA A 123 14.00 -11.57 -4.59
N GLN A 124 14.37 -10.84 -5.64
CA GLN A 124 14.10 -9.40 -5.76
C GLN A 124 12.59 -9.11 -5.96
N GLY A 125 11.92 -9.90 -6.81
CA GLY A 125 10.48 -9.76 -7.07
C GLY A 125 9.62 -10.04 -5.84
N TYR A 126 9.91 -11.14 -5.13
CA TYR A 126 9.28 -11.46 -3.85
C TYR A 126 9.46 -10.32 -2.82
N LEU A 127 10.68 -9.76 -2.70
CA LEU A 127 10.97 -8.69 -1.75
C LEU A 127 10.19 -7.41 -2.08
N LYS A 128 10.04 -7.11 -3.38
CA LYS A 128 9.19 -6.01 -3.85
C LYS A 128 7.71 -6.27 -3.49
N VAL A 129 7.18 -7.45 -3.85
CA VAL A 129 5.78 -7.83 -3.58
C VAL A 129 5.45 -7.73 -2.08
N LYS A 130 6.30 -8.29 -1.21
CA LYS A 130 6.08 -8.25 0.25
C LYS A 130 6.05 -6.81 0.78
N ARG A 131 6.98 -5.95 0.32
CA ARG A 131 7.00 -4.51 0.65
C ARG A 131 5.73 -3.78 0.20
N GLU A 132 5.21 -4.10 -0.99
CA GLU A 132 4.01 -3.47 -1.55
C GLU A 132 2.73 -3.94 -0.82
N CYS A 133 2.54 -5.26 -0.70
CA CYS A 133 1.32 -5.85 -0.12
C CYS A 133 1.17 -5.59 1.39
N PHE A 134 2.25 -5.66 2.17
CA PHE A 134 2.21 -5.39 3.61
C PHE A 134 2.47 -3.92 3.98
N ASN A 135 2.69 -3.02 3.01
CA ASN A 135 3.00 -1.60 3.25
C ASN A 135 2.07 -0.94 4.29
N ARG A 136 0.75 -1.15 4.13
CA ARG A 136 -0.28 -0.58 5.02
C ARG A 136 -0.26 -1.18 6.43
N VAL A 137 0.09 -2.46 6.56
CA VAL A 137 0.21 -3.15 7.85
C VAL A 137 1.41 -2.58 8.61
N TRP A 138 2.57 -2.52 7.96
CA TRP A 138 3.79 -1.94 8.53
C TRP A 138 3.63 -0.46 8.88
N SER A 139 3.03 0.35 7.99
CA SER A 139 2.73 1.76 8.25
C SER A 139 1.88 1.96 9.51
N ASN A 140 0.89 1.09 9.74
CA ASN A 140 0.04 1.16 10.95
C ASN A 140 0.81 0.76 12.21
N ILE A 141 1.68 -0.26 12.14
CA ILE A 141 2.55 -0.67 13.26
C ILE A 141 3.52 0.46 13.62
N VAL A 142 4.19 1.04 12.63
CA VAL A 142 5.12 2.16 12.77
C VAL A 142 4.41 3.38 13.36
N ARG A 143 3.24 3.77 12.82
CA ARG A 143 2.43 4.89 13.33
C ARG A 143 2.04 4.69 14.81
N THR A 144 1.52 3.51 15.15
CA THR A 144 1.10 3.17 16.52
C THR A 144 2.28 3.26 17.51
N GLN A 145 3.47 2.76 17.11
CA GLN A 145 4.67 2.86 17.95
C GLN A 145 5.18 4.31 18.03
N ALA A 146 5.10 5.09 16.95
CA ALA A 146 5.51 6.50 16.94
C ALA A 146 4.62 7.36 17.85
N GLU A 147 3.30 7.18 17.79
CA GLU A 147 2.33 7.85 18.67
C GLU A 147 2.61 7.55 20.15
N ALA A 148 2.90 6.29 20.48
CA ALA A 148 3.27 5.86 21.84
C ALA A 148 4.62 6.44 22.31
N LEU A 149 5.67 6.38 21.47
CA LEU A 149 7.03 6.85 21.79
C LEU A 149 7.11 8.37 21.91
N LEU A 150 6.44 9.10 21.01
CA LEU A 150 6.39 10.56 21.00
C LEU A 150 5.33 11.13 21.95
N LYS A 151 4.45 10.28 22.49
CA LYS A 151 3.31 10.62 23.38
C LYS A 151 2.37 11.64 22.72
N ARG A 152 2.04 11.39 21.45
CA ARG A 152 1.14 12.20 20.62
C ARG A 152 -0.02 11.35 20.13
N PRO A 153 -1.25 11.90 19.99
CA PRO A 153 -2.38 11.14 19.47
C PRO A 153 -2.28 10.85 17.97
N HIS A 154 -1.47 11.65 17.25
CA HIS A 154 -1.19 11.54 15.82
C HIS A 154 0.27 11.94 15.55
N VAL A 155 0.85 11.39 14.49
CA VAL A 155 2.15 11.77 13.93
C VAL A 155 2.01 12.03 12.43
N SER A 156 2.93 12.78 11.82
CA SER A 156 2.93 13.01 10.37
C SER A 156 3.18 11.71 9.58
N ASP A 157 2.55 11.55 8.42
CA ASP A 157 2.85 10.43 7.52
C ASP A 157 4.30 10.46 6.98
N ASP A 158 4.90 11.65 6.81
CA ASP A 158 6.32 11.81 6.42
C ASP A 158 7.29 11.04 7.36
N LEU A 159 7.02 11.09 8.67
CA LEU A 159 7.76 10.34 9.70
C LEU A 159 7.51 8.83 9.59
N VAL A 160 6.27 8.43 9.28
CA VAL A 160 5.89 7.02 9.14
C VAL A 160 6.57 6.41 7.90
N GLU A 161 6.59 7.12 6.77
CA GLU A 161 7.27 6.70 5.55
C GLU A 161 8.80 6.61 5.74
N CYS A 162 9.40 7.60 6.40
CA CYS A 162 10.81 7.56 6.76
C CYS A 162 11.15 6.34 7.63
N ALA A 163 10.43 6.11 8.73
CA ALA A 163 10.69 4.99 9.62
C ALA A 163 10.37 3.63 8.98
N LEU A 164 9.38 3.58 8.08
CA LEU A 164 9.06 2.43 7.25
C LEU A 164 10.22 2.05 6.31
N SER A 165 10.95 3.03 5.76
CA SER A 165 12.15 2.75 4.95
C SER A 165 13.23 2.00 5.75
N SER A 166 13.43 2.37 7.02
CA SER A 166 14.36 1.65 7.92
C SER A 166 13.91 0.22 8.22
N CYS A 167 12.60 -0.07 8.24
CA CYS A 167 12.10 -1.44 8.34
C CYS A 167 12.52 -2.35 7.18
N PHE A 168 12.95 -1.77 6.05
CA PHE A 168 13.42 -2.52 4.88
C PHE A 168 14.91 -2.31 4.55
N ASN A 169 15.64 -1.55 5.37
CA ASN A 169 17.07 -1.27 5.19
C ASN A 169 17.99 -2.40 5.68
N ASN A 170 17.52 -3.33 6.52
CA ASN A 170 18.25 -4.58 6.81
C ASN A 170 18.06 -5.57 5.64
N THR A 171 18.56 -5.19 4.46
CA THR A 171 18.38 -5.95 3.22
C THR A 171 19.09 -7.29 3.27
N GLU A 172 20.17 -7.44 4.02
CA GLU A 172 20.94 -8.69 4.11
C GLU A 172 20.12 -9.82 4.78
N CYS A 173 19.39 -9.50 5.86
CA CYS A 173 18.47 -10.44 6.50
C CYS A 173 17.39 -10.88 5.50
N PHE A 174 16.65 -9.94 4.92
CA PHE A 174 15.58 -10.27 3.97
C PHE A 174 16.10 -11.00 2.73
N HIS A 175 17.23 -10.57 2.15
CA HIS A 175 17.79 -11.15 0.92
C HIS A 175 18.04 -12.65 1.07
N ASN A 176 18.62 -13.09 2.19
CA ASN A 176 18.94 -14.51 2.39
C ASN A 176 17.68 -15.38 2.44
N TYR A 177 16.68 -15.02 3.26
CA TYR A 177 15.41 -15.76 3.32
C TYR A 177 14.62 -15.70 2.00
N HIS A 178 14.65 -14.57 1.28
CA HIS A 178 14.00 -14.46 -0.03
C HIS A 178 14.74 -15.27 -1.11
N HIS A 179 16.06 -15.45 -0.99
CA HIS A 179 16.85 -16.27 -1.90
C HIS A 179 16.66 -17.78 -1.61
N GLU A 180 16.60 -18.20 -0.35
CA GLU A 180 16.22 -19.57 0.03
C GLU A 180 14.79 -19.91 -0.45
N LEU A 181 13.83 -19.02 -0.20
CA LEU A 181 12.45 -19.13 -0.70
C LEU A 181 12.39 -19.14 -2.25
N ALA A 182 13.26 -18.39 -2.94
CA ALA A 182 13.34 -18.40 -4.39
C ALA A 182 13.85 -19.72 -4.95
N GLN A 183 14.79 -20.39 -4.26
CA GLN A 183 15.31 -21.70 -4.64
C GLN A 183 14.25 -22.81 -4.49
N ASN A 184 13.48 -22.81 -3.38
CA ASN A 184 12.41 -23.79 -3.17
C ASN A 184 11.22 -23.22 -2.36
N PRO A 185 10.21 -22.63 -3.03
CA PRO A 185 9.05 -22.05 -2.34
C PRO A 185 8.26 -23.07 -1.50
N ALA A 186 8.21 -24.33 -1.95
CA ALA A 186 7.39 -25.38 -1.35
C ALA A 186 7.96 -25.94 -0.04
N SER A 187 9.29 -25.95 0.15
CA SER A 187 9.88 -26.39 1.43
C SER A 187 9.73 -25.38 2.57
N HIS A 188 9.36 -24.14 2.24
CA HIS A 188 9.18 -23.05 3.20
C HIS A 188 7.71 -22.68 3.38
N GLN A 189 6.78 -23.58 3.05
CA GLN A 189 5.34 -23.43 3.26
C GLN A 189 4.72 -24.71 3.84
N VAL A 190 3.85 -24.57 4.84
CA VAL A 190 3.09 -25.68 5.45
C VAL A 190 1.62 -25.29 5.56
N PHE A 191 0.72 -26.26 5.37
CA PHE A 191 -0.71 -26.01 5.52
C PHE A 191 -1.09 -25.81 6.99
N ASN A 192 -1.51 -24.61 7.35
CA ASN A 192 -1.97 -24.28 8.69
C ASN A 192 -3.48 -24.52 8.79
N LEU A 193 -3.87 -25.66 9.35
CA LEU A 193 -5.26 -26.05 9.57
C LEU A 193 -6.10 -25.02 10.36
N THR A 194 -5.51 -24.07 11.09
CA THR A 194 -6.24 -23.01 11.81
C THR A 194 -6.46 -21.74 10.98
N LEU A 195 -5.66 -21.53 9.94
CA LEU A 195 -5.83 -20.44 8.97
C LEU A 195 -6.41 -20.93 7.64
N CYS A 196 -6.62 -22.24 7.48
CA CYS A 196 -7.16 -22.88 6.28
C CYS A 196 -6.40 -22.52 4.99
N ALA A 197 -5.09 -22.28 5.11
CA ALA A 197 -4.21 -21.85 4.03
C ALA A 197 -2.80 -22.42 4.20
N PHE A 198 -2.02 -22.42 3.11
CA PHE A 198 -0.56 -22.56 3.20
C PHE A 198 0.03 -21.27 3.76
N VAL A 199 0.84 -21.37 4.81
CA VAL A 199 1.58 -20.25 5.38
C VAL A 199 3.06 -20.58 5.38
N SER A 200 3.91 -19.55 5.29
CA SER A 200 5.34 -19.79 5.31
C SER A 200 5.84 -20.22 6.69
N THR A 201 6.68 -21.24 6.73
CA THR A 201 7.28 -21.79 7.97
C THR A 201 8.38 -20.90 8.52
N ASP A 202 9.18 -20.30 7.65
CA ASP A 202 10.50 -19.78 7.97
C ASP A 202 10.64 -18.27 7.74
N TYR A 203 9.54 -17.52 7.69
CA TYR A 203 9.62 -16.05 7.77
C TYR A 203 9.92 -15.63 9.21
N PRO A 204 11.12 -15.10 9.51
CA PRO A 204 11.46 -14.77 10.88
C PRO A 204 10.84 -13.42 11.24
N LEU A 205 10.14 -13.41 12.37
CA LEU A 205 9.81 -12.21 13.16
C LEU A 205 11.05 -11.43 13.68
N GLU A 206 12.23 -11.79 13.18
CA GLU A 206 13.56 -11.30 13.49
C GLU A 206 14.13 -10.45 12.33
N CYS A 207 13.91 -10.84 11.05
CA CYS A 207 14.11 -9.95 9.90
C CYS A 207 12.99 -8.92 9.78
N ASP A 208 11.75 -9.33 10.09
CA ASP A 208 10.62 -8.46 10.37
C ASP A 208 10.89 -7.70 11.70
N HIS A 209 11.86 -6.78 11.64
CA HIS A 209 12.41 -6.06 12.79
C HIS A 209 11.29 -5.34 13.55
N ARG A 210 10.81 -5.96 14.63
CA ARG A 210 9.91 -5.33 15.63
C ARG A 210 10.51 -4.04 16.22
N ASN A 211 11.83 -3.89 16.08
CA ASN A 211 12.67 -2.76 16.46
C ASN A 211 13.09 -1.85 15.29
N CYS A 212 12.57 -1.97 14.06
CA CYS A 212 12.84 -0.96 13.02
C CYS A 212 12.31 0.43 13.41
N THR A 213 11.35 0.44 14.33
CA THR A 213 10.83 1.59 15.05
C THR A 213 11.83 2.27 15.99
N LEU A 214 13.02 1.70 16.23
CA LEU A 214 14.12 2.44 16.88
C LEU A 214 14.53 3.68 16.07
N ASP A 215 14.45 3.61 14.72
CA ASP A 215 14.75 4.73 13.82
C ASP A 215 13.65 5.81 13.76
N ILE A 216 12.51 5.63 14.46
CA ILE A 216 11.55 6.74 14.69
C ILE A 216 12.26 7.92 15.37
N ALA A 217 13.29 7.67 16.18
CA ALA A 217 14.12 8.72 16.77
C ALA A 217 14.90 9.54 15.71
N ALA A 218 15.38 8.90 14.63
CA ALA A 218 16.04 9.57 13.52
C ALA A 218 15.03 10.33 12.63
N CYS A 219 13.91 9.69 12.29
CA CYS A 219 12.84 10.28 11.49
C CYS A 219 12.04 11.39 12.19
N LYS A 220 12.20 11.56 13.51
CA LYS A 220 11.51 12.56 14.33
C LYS A 220 11.58 14.00 13.79
N HIS A 221 12.63 14.35 13.05
CA HIS A 221 12.78 15.69 12.46
C HIS A 221 11.73 16.01 11.38
N LEU A 222 11.05 14.99 10.85
CA LEU A 222 9.95 15.10 9.89
C LEU A 222 8.57 15.23 10.56
N ASP A 223 8.45 15.21 11.89
CA ASP A 223 7.15 15.23 12.59
C ASP A 223 6.43 16.60 12.52
N THR A 224 5.85 16.87 11.36
CA THR A 224 5.10 18.09 11.03
C THR A 224 3.75 18.19 11.76
N ALA A 225 3.29 17.12 12.44
CA ALA A 225 2.04 17.12 13.21
C ALA A 225 2.01 18.13 14.37
N SER A 226 3.17 18.70 14.75
CA SER A 226 3.25 19.82 15.71
C SER A 226 3.10 21.23 15.13
N MET A 227 2.36 21.42 14.03
CA MET A 227 1.62 22.67 13.81
C MET A 227 0.25 22.59 14.49
N PRO A 228 0.08 23.05 15.76
CA PRO A 228 -1.23 23.04 16.38
C PRO A 228 -2.17 23.97 15.61
N ALA A 229 -3.30 23.44 15.13
CA ALA A 229 -4.30 24.23 14.40
C ALA A 229 -4.77 25.47 15.18
N GLY A 230 -4.76 25.40 16.51
CA GLY A 230 -5.01 26.53 17.41
C GLY A 230 -4.05 27.71 17.23
N ALA A 231 -2.80 27.51 16.81
CA ALA A 231 -1.87 28.60 16.50
C ALA A 231 -2.24 29.31 15.19
N VAL A 232 -2.65 28.57 14.16
CA VAL A 232 -3.13 29.16 12.90
C VAL A 232 -4.42 29.95 13.15
N VAL A 233 -5.36 29.38 13.91
CA VAL A 233 -6.61 30.05 14.31
C VAL A 233 -6.33 31.28 15.18
N ALA A 234 -5.38 31.23 16.11
CA ALA A 234 -4.99 32.37 16.94
C ALA A 234 -4.33 33.49 16.11
N VAL A 235 -3.44 33.16 15.17
CA VAL A 235 -2.83 34.15 14.27
C VAL A 235 -3.89 34.80 13.39
N VAL A 236 -4.83 34.03 12.81
CA VAL A 236 -5.94 34.58 12.02
C VAL A 236 -6.86 35.47 12.86
N LEU A 237 -7.19 35.07 14.09
CA LEU A 237 -7.96 35.90 15.03
C LEU A 237 -7.24 37.21 15.39
N VAL A 238 -5.94 37.16 15.68
CA VAL A 238 -5.13 38.36 15.98
C VAL A 238 -5.08 39.29 14.77
N VAL A 239 -4.80 38.76 13.58
CA VAL A 239 -4.70 39.54 12.33
C VAL A 239 -6.03 40.16 11.91
N LEU A 240 -7.17 39.54 12.20
CA LEU A 240 -8.50 40.10 11.89
C LEU A 240 -9.04 41.04 12.99
N VAL A 241 -8.96 40.64 14.26
CA VAL A 241 -9.63 41.37 15.36
C VAL A 241 -8.85 42.59 15.81
N VAL A 242 -7.51 42.51 15.90
CA VAL A 242 -6.69 43.64 16.38
C VAL A 242 -6.84 44.90 15.51
N PRO A 243 -6.75 44.87 14.17
CA PRO A 243 -6.93 46.08 13.37
C PRO A 243 -8.37 46.62 13.44
N VAL A 244 -9.39 45.77 13.55
CA VAL A 244 -10.79 46.21 13.74
C VAL A 244 -10.95 46.95 15.06
N VAL A 245 -10.42 46.41 16.16
CA VAL A 245 -10.43 47.07 17.48
C VAL A 245 -9.62 48.38 17.44
N LEU A 246 -8.44 48.38 16.79
CA LEU A 246 -7.61 49.57 16.65
C LEU A 246 -8.33 50.70 15.89
N VAL A 247 -9.00 50.38 14.77
CA VAL A 247 -9.80 51.34 14.00
C VAL A 247 -10.97 51.86 14.84
N LEU A 248 -11.69 51.00 15.57
CA LEU A 248 -12.78 51.42 16.44
C LEU A 248 -12.30 52.35 17.57
N VAL A 249 -11.15 52.06 18.20
CA VAL A 249 -10.54 52.92 19.23
C VAL A 249 -10.10 54.26 18.64
N ILE A 250 -9.46 54.29 17.46
CA ILE A 250 -9.07 55.52 16.77
C ILE A 250 -10.30 56.37 16.40
N LEU A 251 -11.37 55.74 15.92
CA LEU A 251 -12.64 56.43 15.61
C LEU A 251 -13.32 56.97 16.88
N TYR A 252 -13.35 56.19 17.97
CA TYR A 252 -13.89 56.62 19.26
C TYR A 252 -13.12 57.82 19.82
N LEU A 253 -11.78 57.77 19.82
CA LEU A 253 -10.94 58.89 20.28
C LEU A 253 -11.09 60.14 19.39
N ARG A 254 -11.20 59.97 18.06
CA ARG A 254 -11.50 61.09 17.14
C ARG A 254 -12.89 61.69 17.40
N ARG A 255 -13.90 60.86 17.68
CA ARG A 255 -15.27 61.31 18.00
C ARG A 255 -15.32 62.03 19.35
N ARG A 256 -14.62 61.51 20.37
CA ARG A 256 -14.49 62.15 21.69
C ARG A 256 -13.75 63.49 21.62
N ARG A 257 -12.68 63.62 20.83
CA ARG A 257 -12.00 64.90 20.59
C ARG A 257 -12.89 65.91 19.85
N ARG A 258 -13.69 65.48 18.86
CA ARG A 258 -14.65 66.36 18.17
C ARG A 258 -15.83 66.79 19.06
N GLY A 259 -16.23 65.96 20.03
CA GLY A 259 -17.25 66.31 21.02
C GLY A 259 -16.81 67.33 22.07
N ALA A 260 -15.51 67.60 22.21
CA ALA A 260 -14.96 68.57 23.16
C ALA A 260 -14.84 70.01 22.62
N SER A 261 -15.34 70.28 21.40
CA SER A 261 -15.21 71.59 20.74
C SER A 261 -16.41 71.93 19.86
N GLN A 262 -17.62 71.90 20.43
CA GLN A 262 -18.80 72.58 19.87
C GLN A 262 -19.54 73.38 20.94
N GLY A 263 -19.14 74.64 21.08
CA GLY A 263 -19.80 75.67 21.86
C GLY A 263 -19.29 77.04 21.37
N GLY A 264 -20.07 77.70 20.50
CA GLY A 264 -19.64 78.93 19.82
C GLY A 264 -20.44 79.18 18.54
N THR A 265 -21.43 80.06 18.62
CA THR A 265 -22.29 80.50 17.52
C THR A 265 -21.72 81.71 16.79
N ALA A 266 -21.87 81.79 15.45
CA ALA A 266 -22.63 82.88 14.79
C ALA A 266 -22.56 82.87 13.25
N ALA A 267 -23.74 82.81 12.63
CA ALA A 267 -24.13 83.64 11.46
C ALA A 267 -23.45 83.43 10.08
N PRO A 268 -24.01 83.96 8.97
CA PRO A 268 -23.93 83.28 7.66
C PRO A 268 -23.44 84.13 6.46
N ASP A 269 -23.14 83.47 5.34
CA ASP A 269 -23.46 84.02 4.00
C ASP A 269 -23.65 82.94 2.90
N ARG A 270 -24.03 83.38 1.70
CA ARG A 270 -24.45 82.65 0.47
C ARG A 270 -23.48 82.96 -0.71
N PRO A 271 -23.66 82.43 -1.94
CA PRO A 271 -24.14 81.11 -2.41
C PRO A 271 -23.28 80.52 -3.60
N ARG A 272 -23.84 79.52 -4.31
CA ARG A 272 -23.63 79.09 -5.73
C ARG A 272 -22.61 77.98 -6.14
N CYS A 273 -23.20 76.94 -6.76
CA CYS A 273 -22.76 76.20 -7.98
C CYS A 273 -21.52 75.25 -7.95
N ARG A 274 -21.31 74.34 -8.94
CA ARG A 274 -22.19 73.41 -9.72
C ARG A 274 -21.36 72.51 -10.67
N ALA A 275 -21.11 71.23 -10.33
CA ALA A 275 -20.72 70.11 -11.23
C ALA A 275 -20.86 68.77 -10.45
N VAL A 276 -21.29 67.59 -10.92
CA VAL A 276 -21.58 66.95 -12.23
C VAL A 276 -20.38 66.24 -12.91
N GLY A 277 -20.54 64.92 -13.15
CA GLY A 277 -19.58 63.97 -13.75
C GLY A 277 -19.16 62.86 -12.76
N ARG A 278 -19.41 61.54 -12.90
CA ARG A 278 -20.05 60.64 -13.91
C ARG A 278 -19.19 60.03 -15.05
N GLU A 279 -18.59 58.87 -14.78
CA GLU A 279 -18.49 57.63 -15.60
C GLU A 279 -18.19 56.47 -14.61
N THR A 280 -18.75 55.25 -14.55
CA THR A 280 -19.81 54.46 -15.25
C THR A 280 -19.45 53.35 -16.26
N ARG A 281 -18.18 52.90 -16.35
CA ARG A 281 -17.74 51.66 -17.06
C ARG A 281 -16.59 50.92 -16.35
N GLY A 282 -16.43 49.59 -16.41
CA GLY A 282 -17.29 48.48 -16.87
C GLY A 282 -17.49 47.42 -15.75
N GLN A 283 -18.27 46.34 -15.84
CA GLN A 283 -18.60 45.41 -16.94
C GLN A 283 -17.35 44.70 -17.51
N GLY A 284 -17.24 43.36 -17.58
CA GLY A 284 -18.11 42.25 -17.13
C GLY A 284 -17.30 41.18 -16.34
N ALA A 285 -17.90 40.24 -15.60
CA ALA A 285 -18.69 39.07 -16.05
C ALA A 285 -17.80 37.92 -16.61
N ALA A 286 -18.00 36.63 -16.30
CA ALA A 286 -19.16 35.99 -15.63
C ALA A 286 -18.83 34.66 -14.87
N ALA A 287 -19.83 34.22 -14.09
CA ALA A 287 -20.25 32.81 -13.90
C ALA A 287 -19.39 31.78 -13.14
N LEU A 288 -19.61 31.76 -11.82
CA LEU A 288 -20.01 30.57 -11.04
C LEU A 288 -21.21 29.79 -11.68
N PRO A 289 -21.66 28.62 -11.15
CA PRO A 289 -20.97 27.52 -10.45
C PRO A 289 -21.46 26.09 -10.90
N SER A 290 -20.95 25.03 -10.27
CA SER A 290 -21.74 23.82 -9.90
C SER A 290 -21.11 23.22 -8.63
N LEU A 291 -21.73 23.14 -7.45
CA LEU A 291 -23.02 22.56 -7.00
C LEU A 291 -23.08 21.04 -6.96
N LEU A 292 -23.25 20.51 -5.73
CA LEU A 292 -23.94 19.25 -5.37
C LEU A 292 -23.17 17.95 -5.75
N ARG A 293 -23.33 16.79 -5.08
CA ARG A 293 -24.36 16.39 -4.09
C ARG A 293 -23.94 15.15 -3.23
N ILE A 294 -24.48 15.09 -2.01
CA ILE A 294 -25.04 13.88 -1.31
C ILE A 294 -24.10 12.82 -0.67
N LEU A 295 -24.35 12.58 0.62
CA LEU A 295 -24.13 11.35 1.42
C LEU A 295 -25.24 10.33 1.11
N PRO A 296 -25.07 9.00 1.35
CA PRO A 296 -24.22 8.40 2.38
C PRO A 296 -23.12 7.45 1.89
#